data_AF-A0A967T8D0-F1
#
_entry.id   AF-A0A967T8D0-F1
#
_cell.length_a   1.000
_cell.length_b   1.000
_cell.length_c   1.000
_cell.angle_alpha   90.00
_cell.angle_beta   90.00
_cell.angle_gamma   90.00
#
_symmetry.space_group_name_H-M   'P 1'
#
loop_
_entity.id
_entity.type
_entity.pdbx_description
1 polymer ?
#
loop_
_entity_poly.entity_id
_entity_poly.type
_entity_poly.pdbx_seq_one_letter_code
_entity_poly.pdbx_strand_id
1 'polypeptide(L)'
;PGNISLKGVKNCTVKNCRVYYSWGANIIVDGNGEKSTGVIIEDNFFGDSWNGINLHAVQDVVVQRNIIYSTKTGRSYMNQGSYGAAGGVFTGGENG
;
A
#
# COMPACT_ATOMS: atom_id res chain seq x y z
N PRO A 1 -1.88 13.32 -4.24
CA PRO A 1 -0.73 12.45 -4.58
C PRO A 1 -0.28 11.66 -3.34
N GLY A 2 0.11 10.40 -3.49
CA GLY A 2 0.67 9.64 -2.36
C GLY A 2 2.13 9.98 -2.09
N ASN A 3 2.63 9.74 -0.87
CA ASN A 3 4.02 10.03 -0.53
C ASN A 3 4.99 9.09 -1.28
N ILE A 4 4.63 7.80 -1.36
CA ILE A 4 5.36 6.79 -2.13
C ILE A 4 4.44 6.29 -3.23
N SER A 5 4.90 6.36 -4.47
CA SER A 5 4.20 5.81 -5.63
C SER A 5 5.07 4.76 -6.31
N LEU A 6 4.60 3.51 -6.31
CA LEU A 6 5.22 2.40 -7.02
C LEU A 6 4.39 2.12 -8.27
N LYS A 7 5.02 2.22 -9.45
CA LYS A 7 4.33 2.07 -10.74
C LYS A 7 5.06 1.10 -11.65
N GLY A 8 4.40 0.01 -12.06
CA GLY A 8 5.00 -1.01 -12.92
C GLY A 8 6.25 -1.68 -12.33
N VAL A 9 6.33 -1.74 -10.99
CA VAL A 9 7.52 -2.27 -10.30
C VAL A 9 7.50 -3.81 -10.28
N LYS A 10 8.68 -4.43 -10.26
CA LYS A 10 8.86 -5.88 -10.10
C LYS A 10 9.78 -6.14 -8.92
N ASN A 11 9.33 -6.96 -7.96
CA ASN A 11 10.10 -7.38 -6.78
C ASN A 11 10.57 -6.21 -5.91
N CYS A 12 9.65 -5.30 -5.56
CA CYS A 12 9.96 -4.10 -4.77
C CYS A 12 9.54 -4.29 -3.31
N THR A 13 10.41 -3.91 -2.37
CA THR A 13 10.11 -3.92 -0.93
C THR A 13 10.15 -2.51 -0.36
N VAL A 14 9.08 -2.13 0.34
CA VAL A 14 9.04 -0.93 1.19
C VAL A 14 9.03 -1.39 2.64
N LYS A 15 10.12 -1.09 3.36
CA LYS A 15 10.31 -1.54 4.74
C LYS A 15 10.94 -0.50 5.64
N ASN A 16 10.64 -0.59 6.95
CA ASN A 16 11.21 0.26 8.00
C ASN A 16 11.03 1.77 7.76
N CYS A 17 9.96 2.16 7.07
CA CYS A 17 9.67 3.55 6.77
C CYS A 17 8.69 4.16 7.77
N ARG A 18 8.83 5.47 8.01
CA ARG A 18 7.85 6.31 8.70
C ARG A 18 7.35 7.36 7.72
N VAL A 19 6.06 7.33 7.38
CA VAL A 19 5.48 8.21 6.35
C VAL A 19 4.21 8.85 6.89
N TYR A 20 4.19 10.19 6.90
CA TYR A 20 3.12 10.98 7.48
C TYR A 20 2.67 12.11 6.55
N TYR A 21 1.50 12.67 6.83
CA TYR A 21 1.00 13.90 6.20
C TYR A 21 0.81 13.79 4.68
N SER A 22 0.01 12.82 4.25
CA SER A 22 -0.37 12.68 2.84
C SER A 22 -1.71 13.37 2.54
N TRP A 23 -1.76 14.09 1.42
CA TRP A 23 -3.05 14.52 0.85
C TRP A 23 -3.83 13.35 0.21
N GLY A 24 -3.16 12.27 -0.15
CA GLY A 24 -3.75 11.05 -0.71
C GLY A 24 -3.41 9.83 0.14
N ALA A 25 -3.02 8.72 -0.52
CA ALA A 25 -2.55 7.56 0.20
C ALA A 25 -1.14 7.78 0.78
N ASN A 26 -0.72 7.12 1.86
CA ASN A 26 0.72 7.11 2.19
C ASN A 26 1.50 6.32 1.13
N ILE A 27 0.97 5.17 0.71
CA ILE A 27 1.53 4.38 -0.40
C ILE A 27 0.45 4.16 -1.46
N ILE A 28 0.81 4.38 -2.71
CA ILE A 28 0.04 3.94 -3.88
C ILE A 28 0.90 2.95 -4.67
N VAL A 29 0.39 1.74 -4.86
CA VAL A 29 0.91 0.78 -5.83
C VAL A 29 -0.06 0.76 -6.99
N ASP A 30 0.44 1.02 -8.19
CA ASP A 30 -0.36 1.15 -9.41
C ASP A 30 0.36 0.50 -10.61
N GLY A 31 -0.36 0.37 -11.72
CA GLY A 31 0.21 0.05 -13.02
C GLY A 31 0.34 1.29 -13.90
N ASN A 32 1.52 1.52 -14.49
CA ASN A 32 1.70 2.57 -15.52
C ASN A 32 1.58 1.96 -16.92
N GLY A 33 0.43 1.32 -17.20
CA GLY A 33 0.26 0.48 -18.38
C GLY A 33 0.87 -0.93 -18.26
N GLU A 34 1.65 -1.18 -17.21
CA GLU A 34 2.15 -2.51 -16.83
C GLU A 34 1.77 -2.84 -15.38
N LYS A 35 1.44 -4.10 -15.10
CA LYS A 35 1.13 -4.57 -13.73
C LYS A 35 2.35 -4.48 -12.83
N SER A 36 2.15 -4.09 -11.57
CA SER A 36 3.18 -4.25 -10.53
C SER A 36 3.13 -5.69 -9.97
N THR A 37 4.28 -6.30 -9.70
CA THR A 37 4.36 -7.70 -9.20
C THR A 37 5.42 -7.88 -8.12
N GLY A 38 5.19 -8.78 -7.16
CA GLY A 38 6.17 -9.12 -6.12
C GLY A 38 6.41 -7.95 -5.17
N VAL A 39 5.36 -7.25 -4.76
CA VAL A 39 5.46 -6.06 -3.91
C VAL A 39 5.32 -6.45 -2.45
N ILE A 40 6.30 -6.09 -1.62
CA ILE A 40 6.27 -6.32 -0.17
C ILE A 40 6.22 -4.96 0.52
N ILE A 41 5.21 -4.73 1.36
CA ILE A 41 5.10 -3.55 2.22
C ILE A 41 5.07 -4.07 3.65
N GLU A 42 6.17 -3.91 4.38
CA GLU A 42 6.31 -4.50 5.72
C GLU A 42 7.00 -3.61 6.74
N ASP A 43 6.67 -3.76 8.01
CA ASP A 43 7.40 -3.12 9.12
C ASP A 43 7.45 -1.57 9.00
N ASN A 44 6.37 -0.96 8.51
CA ASN A 44 6.27 0.50 8.33
C ASN A 44 5.27 1.14 9.30
N PHE A 45 5.43 2.45 9.51
CA PHE A 45 4.46 3.31 10.18
C PHE A 45 3.91 4.35 9.21
N PHE A 46 2.60 4.34 9.02
CA PHE A 46 1.86 5.25 8.16
C PHE A 46 0.83 6.04 8.96
N GLY A 47 0.75 7.35 8.73
CA GLY A 47 -0.21 8.19 9.42
C GLY A 47 -0.62 9.46 8.70
N ASP A 48 -1.66 10.08 9.24
CA ASP A 48 -2.16 11.41 8.87
C ASP A 48 -2.35 11.56 7.34
N SER A 49 -3.18 10.67 6.79
CA SER A 49 -3.39 10.55 5.35
C SER A 49 -4.86 10.42 4.98
N TRP A 50 -5.17 10.60 3.69
CA TRP A 50 -6.51 10.30 3.21
C TRP A 50 -6.82 8.80 3.31
N ASN A 51 -5.86 7.97 2.93
CA ASN A 51 -5.85 6.51 3.08
C ASN A 51 -4.42 6.00 3.36
N GLY A 52 -4.24 4.84 4.00
CA GLY A 52 -2.90 4.34 4.30
C GLY A 52 -2.21 3.75 3.07
N ILE A 53 -2.60 2.53 2.69
CA ILE A 53 -2.07 1.82 1.52
C ILE A 53 -3.18 1.67 0.48
N ASN A 54 -2.91 2.10 -0.76
CA ASN A 54 -3.77 1.90 -1.90
C ASN A 54 -3.09 0.93 -2.89
N LEU A 55 -3.72 -0.21 -3.12
CA LEU A 55 -3.25 -1.23 -4.06
C LEU A 55 -4.18 -1.25 -5.27
N HIS A 56 -3.64 -0.91 -6.43
CA HIS A 56 -4.32 -0.90 -7.72
C HIS A 56 -3.43 -1.59 -8.77
N ALA A 57 -4.01 -2.38 -9.68
CA ALA A 57 -3.28 -3.07 -10.76
C ALA A 57 -1.98 -3.80 -10.31
N VAL A 58 -2.03 -4.47 -9.16
CA VAL A 58 -0.92 -5.21 -8.54
C VAL A 58 -1.27 -6.69 -8.36
N GLN A 59 -0.27 -7.56 -8.52
CA GLN A 59 -0.33 -8.99 -8.22
C GLN A 59 0.84 -9.38 -7.31
N ASP A 60 0.73 -10.51 -6.61
CA ASP A 60 1.78 -11.04 -5.72
C ASP A 60 2.23 -9.99 -4.69
N VAL A 61 1.26 -9.54 -3.86
CA VAL A 61 1.48 -8.47 -2.88
C VAL A 61 1.39 -9.00 -1.45
N VAL A 62 2.35 -8.63 -0.63
CA VAL A 62 2.37 -8.91 0.81
C VAL A 62 2.32 -7.60 1.58
N VAL A 63 1.32 -7.45 2.43
CA VAL A 63 1.18 -6.31 3.34
C VAL A 63 1.10 -6.82 4.77
N GLN A 64 2.18 -6.67 5.52
CA GLN A 64 2.30 -7.30 6.84
C GLN A 64 3.00 -6.38 7.85
N ARG A 65 2.62 -6.47 9.13
CA ARG A 65 3.31 -5.76 10.22
C ARG A 65 3.47 -4.24 10.00
N ASN A 66 2.50 -3.62 9.32
CA ASN A 66 2.46 -2.17 9.18
C ASN A 66 1.49 -1.59 10.19
N ILE A 67 1.88 -0.47 10.80
CA ILE A 67 1.00 0.32 11.67
C ILE A 67 0.46 1.48 10.85
N ILE A 68 -0.87 1.57 10.75
CA ILE A 68 -1.55 2.62 10.00
C ILE A 68 -2.57 3.30 10.91
N TYR A 69 -2.39 4.59 11.15
CA TYR A 69 -3.23 5.37 12.07
C TYR A 69 -3.70 6.69 11.44
N SER A 70 -4.72 7.32 12.03
CA SER A 70 -5.19 8.66 11.62
C SER A 70 -5.45 8.80 10.10
N THR A 71 -6.12 7.82 9.51
CA THR A 71 -6.54 7.85 8.10
C THR A 71 -7.97 8.34 7.97
N LYS A 72 -8.26 9.24 7.02
CA LYS A 72 -9.62 9.80 6.85
C LYS A 72 -10.64 8.79 6.31
N THR A 73 -10.26 7.94 5.37
CA THR A 73 -11.20 7.01 4.73
C THR A 73 -11.00 5.57 5.19
N GLY A 74 -9.76 5.13 5.37
CA GLY A 74 -9.46 3.78 5.84
C GLY A 74 -7.97 3.43 5.78
N ARG A 75 -7.58 2.41 6.55
CA ARG A 75 -6.17 2.01 6.75
C ARG A 75 -5.57 1.40 5.48
N SER A 76 -6.29 0.50 4.83
CA SER A 76 -5.84 -0.16 3.61
C SER A 76 -7.01 -0.39 2.67
N TYR A 77 -6.80 -0.07 1.39
CA TYR A 77 -7.74 -0.32 0.32
C TYR A 77 -7.07 -1.15 -0.76
N MET A 78 -7.62 -2.32 -1.02
CA MET A 78 -7.32 -3.09 -2.22
C MET A 78 -8.46 -2.86 -3.19
N ASN A 79 -8.22 -2.09 -4.25
CA ASN A 79 -9.23 -1.87 -5.28
C ASN A 79 -8.88 -2.76 -6.48
N GLN A 80 -9.82 -3.60 -6.89
CA GLN A 80 -9.63 -4.57 -7.96
C GLN A 80 -9.54 -3.82 -9.29
N GLY A 81 -8.32 -3.47 -9.71
CA GLY A 81 -8.07 -2.95 -11.06
C GLY A 81 -8.27 -4.04 -12.13
N SER A 82 -8.19 -3.66 -13.41
CA SER A 82 -8.44 -4.53 -14.59
C SER A 82 -7.62 -5.83 -14.65
N TYR A 83 -6.55 -5.95 -13.87
CA TYR A 83 -5.66 -7.11 -13.83
C TYR A 83 -5.98 -8.14 -12.74
N GLY A 84 -7.05 -7.94 -11.97
CA GLY A 84 -7.44 -8.81 -10.87
C GLY A 84 -6.52 -8.65 -9.65
N ALA A 85 -7.11 -8.38 -8.49
CA ALA A 85 -6.44 -8.42 -7.20
C ALA A 85 -6.16 -9.89 -6.84
N ALA A 86 -5.11 -10.47 -7.40
CA ALA A 86 -4.68 -11.82 -7.05
C ALA A 86 -3.80 -11.74 -5.78
N GLY A 87 -4.42 -12.06 -4.64
CA GLY A 87 -3.72 -12.40 -3.40
C GLY A 87 -3.00 -11.25 -2.71
N GLY A 88 -3.70 -10.55 -1.82
CA GLY A 88 -3.07 -9.76 -0.76
C GLY A 88 -3.26 -10.47 0.56
N VAL A 89 -2.16 -10.91 1.21
CA VAL A 89 -2.21 -11.38 2.59
C VAL A 89 -2.04 -10.16 3.49
N PHE A 90 -3.13 -9.76 4.17
CA PHE A 90 -3.09 -8.74 5.22
C PHE A 90 -2.96 -9.43 6.57
N THR A 91 -1.76 -9.40 7.15
CA THR A 91 -1.52 -9.94 8.49
C THR A 91 -1.15 -8.82 9.46
N GLY A 92 -2.07 -8.54 10.37
CA GLY A 92 -1.85 -7.69 11.55
C GLY A 92 -2.04 -6.19 11.31
N GLY A 93 -3.05 -5.63 11.98
CA GLY A 93 -3.10 -4.23 12.37
C GLY A 93 -3.62 -4.17 13.80
N GLU A 94 -2.72 -4.04 14.77
CA GLU A 94 -3.11 -3.90 16.18
C GLU A 94 -3.86 -2.57 16.38
N ASN A 95 -4.97 -2.64 17.10
CA ASN A 95 -5.71 -1.46 17.55
C ASN A 95 -4.95 -0.90 18.76
N GLY A 96 -4.17 0.15 18.54
CA GLY A 96 -3.80 1.12 19.57
C GLY A 96 -4.88 2.18 19.68
#